data_AF-A0A139PZ95-F1
#
_entry.id   AF-A0A139PZ95-F1
#
_cell.length_a   1.000
_cell.length_b   1.000
_cell.length_c   1.000
_cell.angle_alpha   90.00
_cell.angle_beta   90.00
_cell.angle_gamma   90.00
#
_symmetry.space_group_name_H-M   'P 1'
#
loop_
_entity.id
_entity.type
_entity.pdbx_description
1 polymer ?
#
loop_
_entity_poly.entity_id
_entity_poly.type
_entity_poly.pdbx_seq_one_letter_code
_entity_poly.pdbx_strand_id
1 'polypeptide(L)'
;MEPDEMLVEVCREYFPDFAAGLDDPRVTIYYQNGLRFLRNCEDDYDIIINDATDPFGHTEGLFTKEFYGNSYRALKEDGIMIYQHGSPFFDEDESACRSMHRKVNQAFPISRVYQAHIPTSPAGYWLFGFASKKYHPVKDFDKEGWKKRQLFTEYYTANLHVGAFMLPKYVEDILEEEEGKK
;
A
#
# COMPACT_ATOMS: atom_id res chain seq x y z
N MET A 1 -6.95 9.24 -6.70
CA MET A 1 -8.02 9.89 -5.90
C MET A 1 -7.32 10.81 -4.94
N GLU A 2 -7.60 12.10 -4.99
CA GLU A 2 -6.97 13.07 -4.09
C GLU A 2 -8.02 14.14 -3.75
N PRO A 3 -8.59 14.17 -2.53
CA PRO A 3 -9.60 15.15 -2.17
C PRO A 3 -9.09 16.60 -2.15
N ASP A 4 -7.79 16.83 -1.96
CA ASP A 4 -7.18 18.16 -1.93
C ASP A 4 -6.64 18.55 -3.33
N GLU A 5 -7.46 19.27 -4.09
CA GLU A 5 -7.06 19.80 -5.40
C GLU A 5 -5.84 20.72 -5.32
N MET A 6 -5.68 21.47 -4.22
CA MET A 6 -4.56 22.37 -4.04
C MET A 6 -3.24 21.60 -3.90
N LEU A 7 -3.25 20.43 -3.26
CA LEU A 7 -2.06 19.56 -3.20
C LEU A 7 -1.56 19.19 -4.59
N VAL A 8 -2.48 18.84 -5.50
CA VAL A 8 -2.15 18.48 -6.88
C VAL A 8 -1.52 19.66 -7.62
N GLU A 9 -2.09 20.85 -7.50
CA GLU A 9 -1.55 22.06 -8.16
C GLU A 9 -0.20 22.49 -7.58
N VAL A 10 -0.02 22.38 -6.26
CA VAL A 10 1.27 22.63 -5.60
C VAL A 10 2.34 21.65 -6.07
N CYS A 11 2.00 20.36 -6.20
CA CYS A 11 2.92 19.36 -6.75
C CYS A 11 3.32 19.68 -8.19
N ARG A 12 2.39 20.17 -9.02
CA ARG A 12 2.69 20.61 -10.38
C ARG A 12 3.64 21.82 -10.42
N GLU A 13 3.44 22.79 -9.52
CA GLU A 13 4.25 24.01 -9.48
C GLU A 13 5.66 23.76 -8.92
N TYR A 14 5.76 23.08 -7.78
CA TYR A 14 7.00 22.97 -7.00
C TYR A 14 7.76 21.65 -7.20
N PHE A 15 7.09 20.60 -7.67
CA PHE A 15 7.65 19.26 -7.87
C PHE A 15 7.35 18.71 -9.29
N PRO A 16 7.65 19.47 -10.36
CA PRO A 16 7.23 19.13 -11.73
C PRO A 16 7.75 17.78 -12.21
N ASP A 17 8.96 17.38 -11.82
CA ASP A 17 9.53 16.07 -12.17
C ASP A 17 8.73 14.90 -11.57
N PHE A 18 8.14 15.09 -10.39
CA PHE A 18 7.27 14.10 -9.73
C PHE A 18 5.84 14.15 -10.28
N ALA A 19 5.36 15.34 -10.63
CA ALA A 19 4.01 15.56 -11.14
C ALA A 19 3.86 15.28 -12.65
N ALA A 20 4.95 15.10 -13.40
CA ALA A 20 4.91 14.91 -14.85
C ALA A 20 4.00 13.76 -15.32
N GLY A 21 3.84 12.71 -14.51
CA GLY A 21 2.94 11.60 -14.80
C GLY A 21 1.45 11.96 -14.79
N LEU A 22 1.06 13.08 -14.16
CA LEU A 22 -0.33 13.51 -14.05
C LEU A 22 -0.94 13.96 -15.39
N ASP A 23 -0.10 14.33 -16.35
CA ASP A 23 -0.53 14.80 -17.67
C ASP A 23 -0.60 13.68 -18.73
N ASP A 24 -0.30 12.43 -18.33
CA ASP A 24 -0.45 11.26 -19.20
C ASP A 24 -1.96 11.04 -19.52
N PRO A 25 -2.35 10.83 -20.80
CA PRO A 25 -3.75 10.70 -21.18
C PRO A 25 -4.46 9.48 -20.58
N ARG A 26 -3.72 8.53 -20.01
CA ARG A 26 -4.26 7.37 -19.28
C ARG A 26 -4.63 7.71 -17.83
N VAL A 27 -4.16 8.84 -17.31
CA VAL A 27 -4.43 9.29 -15.95
C VAL A 27 -5.73 10.08 -15.90
N THR A 28 -6.59 9.72 -14.96
CA THR A 28 -7.77 10.50 -14.62
C THR A 28 -7.71 10.85 -13.14
N ILE A 29 -7.69 12.14 -12.84
CA ILE A 29 -7.68 12.65 -11.48
C ILE A 29 -9.13 12.84 -11.04
N TYR A 30 -9.43 12.34 -9.85
CA TYR A 30 -10.73 12.48 -9.22
C TYR A 30 -10.54 13.17 -7.87
N TYR A 31 -11.06 14.40 -7.77
CA TYR A 31 -11.00 15.22 -6.57
C TYR A 31 -12.10 14.84 -5.57
N GLN A 32 -11.95 13.66 -4.97
CA GLN A 32 -12.92 13.11 -4.03
C GLN A 32 -12.28 12.15 -3.03
N ASN A 33 -13.00 11.92 -1.93
CA ASN A 33 -12.61 10.95 -0.91
C ASN A 33 -12.58 9.52 -1.49
N GLY A 34 -11.44 8.83 -1.32
CA GLY A 34 -11.21 7.49 -1.86
C GLY A 34 -12.17 6.42 -1.32
N LEU A 35 -12.56 6.47 -0.04
CA LEU A 35 -13.54 5.54 0.53
C LEU A 35 -14.90 5.69 -0.15
N ARG A 36 -15.37 6.94 -0.36
CA ARG A 36 -16.63 7.21 -1.07
C ARG A 36 -16.58 6.70 -2.52
N PHE A 37 -15.44 6.86 -3.17
CA PHE A 37 -15.25 6.36 -4.53
C PHE A 37 -15.38 4.83 -4.60
N LEU A 38 -14.63 4.11 -3.77
CA LEU A 38 -14.61 2.64 -3.77
C LEU A 38 -15.95 2.00 -3.40
N ARG A 39 -16.84 2.71 -2.70
CA ARG A 39 -18.21 2.21 -2.42
C ARG A 39 -19.00 1.91 -3.69
N ASN A 40 -18.70 2.56 -4.81
CA ASN A 40 -19.41 2.39 -6.08
C ASN A 40 -18.68 1.49 -7.09
N CYS A 41 -17.59 0.85 -6.68
CA CYS A 41 -16.78 0.00 -7.54
C CYS A 41 -16.93 -1.48 -7.17
N GLU A 42 -16.96 -2.33 -8.19
CA GLU A 42 -17.04 -3.79 -8.09
C GLU A 42 -16.38 -4.42 -9.31
N ASP A 43 -15.34 -5.25 -9.11
CA ASP A 43 -14.59 -5.91 -10.20
C ASP A 43 -13.98 -4.95 -11.24
N ASP A 44 -13.68 -3.71 -10.83
CA ASP A 44 -13.23 -2.64 -11.73
C ASP A 44 -11.69 -2.56 -11.86
N TYR A 45 -10.95 -2.87 -10.78
CA TYR A 45 -9.52 -2.58 -10.68
C TYR A 45 -8.65 -3.84 -10.56
N ASP A 46 -7.55 -3.90 -11.32
CA ASP A 46 -6.54 -4.94 -11.14
C ASP A 46 -5.67 -4.68 -9.90
N ILE A 47 -5.33 -3.41 -9.66
CA ILE A 47 -4.47 -2.97 -8.56
C ILE A 47 -5.05 -1.72 -7.90
N ILE A 48 -5.04 -1.70 -6.56
CA ILE A 48 -5.29 -0.51 -5.74
C ILE A 48 -4.01 -0.18 -4.96
N ILE A 49 -3.58 1.07 -5.00
CA ILE A 49 -2.46 1.58 -4.19
C ILE A 49 -3.01 2.66 -3.27
N ASN A 50 -2.97 2.42 -1.97
CA ASN A 50 -3.31 3.41 -0.94
C ASN A 50 -2.04 4.07 -0.41
N ASP A 51 -1.71 5.24 -0.95
CA ASP A 51 -0.56 6.05 -0.54
C ASP A 51 -0.94 7.13 0.48
N ALA A 52 -1.80 6.80 1.44
CA ALA A 52 -2.12 7.66 2.57
C ALA A 52 -1.18 7.35 3.73
N THR A 53 -0.48 8.35 4.26
CA THR A 53 0.62 8.14 5.23
C THR A 53 0.20 8.16 6.69
N ASP A 54 -0.90 8.83 7.05
CA ASP A 54 -1.31 9.01 8.45
C ASP A 54 -2.66 8.31 8.73
N PRO A 55 -2.74 7.36 9.68
CA PRO A 55 -4.01 6.79 10.13
C PRO A 55 -4.87 7.75 10.96
N PHE A 56 -4.38 8.95 11.28
CA PHE A 56 -5.10 9.99 12.00
C PHE A 56 -5.61 11.10 11.06
N GLY A 57 -6.65 11.81 11.49
CA GLY A 57 -7.17 12.97 10.75
C GLY A 57 -7.95 12.62 9.48
N HIS A 58 -7.75 13.39 8.40
CA HIS A 58 -8.59 13.30 7.19
C HIS A 58 -8.49 11.94 6.46
N THR A 59 -7.45 11.16 6.73
CA THR A 59 -7.14 9.88 6.11
C THR A 59 -7.52 8.67 6.96
N GLU A 60 -8.01 8.86 8.21
CA GLU A 60 -8.38 7.77 9.13
C GLU A 60 -9.37 6.78 8.52
N GLY A 61 -10.32 7.28 7.72
CA GLY A 61 -11.31 6.46 7.02
C GLY A 61 -10.70 5.39 6.09
N LEU A 62 -9.46 5.60 5.63
CA LEU A 62 -8.72 4.70 4.73
C LEU A 62 -8.05 3.52 5.45
N PHE A 63 -8.13 3.45 6.78
CA PHE A 63 -7.55 2.38 7.61
C PHE A 63 -8.60 1.59 8.39
N THR A 64 -9.83 1.61 7.87
CA THR A 64 -10.99 0.97 8.48
C THR A 64 -11.27 -0.39 7.84
N LYS A 65 -11.97 -1.26 8.57
CA LYS A 65 -12.50 -2.52 8.01
C LYS A 65 -13.38 -2.26 6.78
N GLU A 66 -14.10 -1.15 6.78
CA GLU A 66 -14.94 -0.73 5.66
C GLU A 66 -14.10 -0.43 4.41
N PHE A 67 -13.01 0.33 4.55
CA PHE A 67 -12.12 0.62 3.44
C PHE A 67 -11.54 -0.66 2.84
N TYR A 68 -10.97 -1.54 3.66
CA TYR A 68 -10.38 -2.78 3.15
C TYR A 68 -11.41 -3.71 2.50
N GLY A 69 -12.63 -3.79 3.04
CA GLY A 69 -13.73 -4.53 2.42
C GLY A 69 -14.19 -3.92 1.09
N ASN A 70 -14.26 -2.59 1.00
CA ASN A 70 -14.58 -1.89 -0.25
C ASN A 70 -13.46 -2.07 -1.30
N SER A 71 -12.19 -2.00 -0.90
CA SER A 71 -11.06 -2.31 -1.77
C SER A 71 -11.11 -3.75 -2.27
N TYR A 72 -11.43 -4.72 -1.40
CA TYR A 72 -11.61 -6.11 -1.82
C TYR A 72 -12.69 -6.24 -2.88
N ARG A 73 -13.87 -5.63 -2.70
CA ARG A 73 -14.95 -5.68 -3.69
C ARG A 73 -14.59 -4.98 -5.01
N ALA A 74 -13.95 -3.81 -4.93
CA ALA A 74 -13.55 -3.02 -6.10
C ALA A 74 -12.46 -3.69 -6.94
N LEU A 75 -11.62 -4.54 -6.32
CA LEU A 75 -10.61 -5.32 -7.01
C LEU A 75 -11.22 -6.46 -7.81
N LYS A 76 -10.58 -6.82 -8.92
CA LYS A 76 -10.91 -8.03 -9.68
C LYS A 76 -10.62 -9.31 -8.92
N GLU A 77 -11.04 -10.46 -9.46
CA GLU A 77 -10.88 -11.79 -8.83
C GLU A 77 -9.44 -12.09 -8.40
N ASP A 78 -8.44 -11.60 -9.14
CA ASP A 78 -7.02 -11.79 -8.83
C ASP A 78 -6.30 -10.51 -8.38
N GLY A 79 -7.08 -9.48 -8.02
CA GLY A 79 -6.56 -8.15 -7.74
C GLY A 79 -5.66 -8.06 -6.50
N ILE A 80 -4.84 -7.00 -6.48
CA ILE A 80 -3.84 -6.71 -5.44
C ILE A 80 -4.09 -5.32 -4.85
N MET A 81 -4.01 -5.20 -3.53
CA MET A 81 -3.95 -3.92 -2.82
C MET A 81 -2.58 -3.74 -2.17
N ILE A 82 -1.96 -2.59 -2.38
CA ILE A 82 -0.79 -2.10 -1.64
C ILE A 82 -1.22 -0.95 -0.75
N TYR A 83 -0.73 -0.88 0.47
CA TYR A 83 -1.06 0.20 1.40
C TYR A 83 0.10 0.52 2.35
N GLN A 84 0.13 1.76 2.84
CA GLN A 84 1.01 2.18 3.94
C GLN A 84 0.66 1.40 5.21
N HIS A 85 1.63 0.68 5.81
CA HIS A 85 1.39 -0.19 6.97
C HIS A 85 1.77 0.45 8.31
N GLY A 86 2.43 1.61 8.28
CA GLY A 86 3.04 2.21 9.46
C GLY A 86 4.33 1.50 9.86
N SER A 87 4.82 1.76 11.07
CA SER A 87 6.02 1.11 11.62
C SER A 87 5.81 0.77 13.10
N PRO A 88 6.10 -0.45 13.56
CA PRO A 88 6.03 -0.81 14.97
C PRO A 88 7.31 -0.43 15.73
N PHE A 89 8.23 0.34 15.12
CA PHE A 89 9.51 0.65 15.76
C PHE A 89 9.36 1.55 16.98
N PHE A 90 8.41 2.48 16.97
CA PHE A 90 8.07 3.31 18.12
C PHE A 90 6.81 2.78 18.79
N ASP A 91 6.84 2.69 20.12
CA ASP A 91 5.74 2.15 20.94
C ASP A 91 4.40 2.88 20.67
N GLU A 92 4.47 4.18 20.36
CA GLU A 92 3.31 5.03 20.07
C GLU A 92 2.56 4.60 18.79
N ASP A 93 3.29 4.06 17.80
CA ASP A 93 2.76 3.67 16.49
C ASP A 93 2.40 2.18 16.39
N GLU A 94 2.92 1.35 17.31
CA GLU A 94 2.77 -0.11 17.27
C GLU A 94 1.29 -0.54 17.26
N SER A 95 0.46 0.12 18.07
CA SER A 95 -0.96 -0.20 18.18
C SER A 95 -1.72 0.02 16.86
N ALA A 96 -1.39 1.08 16.13
CA ALA A 96 -1.96 1.37 14.82
C ALA A 96 -1.49 0.35 13.78
N CYS A 97 -0.19 0.04 13.76
CA CYS A 97 0.42 -0.98 12.91
C CYS A 97 -0.27 -2.34 13.06
N ARG A 98 -0.44 -2.82 14.30
CA ARG A 98 -1.15 -4.08 14.60
C ARG A 98 -2.60 -4.07 14.15
N SER A 99 -3.30 -2.97 14.43
CA SER A 99 -4.70 -2.79 14.05
C SER A 99 -4.91 -2.85 12.53
N MET A 100 -4.04 -2.19 11.76
CA MET A 100 -4.07 -2.23 10.30
C MET A 100 -3.84 -3.65 9.77
N HIS A 101 -2.77 -4.33 10.23
CA HIS A 101 -2.48 -5.71 9.83
C HIS A 101 -3.67 -6.63 10.06
N ARG A 102 -4.23 -6.61 11.28
CA ARG A 102 -5.38 -7.46 11.66
C ARG A 102 -6.56 -7.24 10.74
N LYS A 103 -6.93 -5.98 10.47
CA LYS A 103 -8.09 -5.64 9.62
C LYS A 103 -7.90 -6.14 8.18
N VAL A 104 -6.70 -6.01 7.62
CA VAL A 104 -6.40 -6.45 6.25
C VAL A 104 -6.34 -7.98 6.17
N ASN A 105 -5.70 -8.63 7.13
CA ASN A 105 -5.64 -10.09 7.21
C ASN A 105 -7.04 -10.73 7.33
N GLN A 106 -8.01 -10.03 7.94
CA GLN A 106 -9.40 -10.47 7.96
C GLN A 106 -10.15 -10.22 6.64
N ALA A 107 -9.71 -9.27 5.82
CA ALA A 107 -10.37 -8.88 4.58
C ALA A 107 -9.84 -9.63 3.35
N PHE A 108 -8.57 -10.02 3.33
CA PHE A 108 -7.92 -10.66 2.19
C PHE A 108 -7.38 -12.06 2.54
N PRO A 109 -7.44 -13.02 1.60
CA PRO A 109 -6.90 -14.37 1.83
C PRO A 109 -5.36 -14.39 1.91
N ILE A 110 -4.69 -13.40 1.32
CA ILE A 110 -3.23 -13.23 1.38
C ILE A 110 -2.94 -11.82 1.90
N SER A 111 -2.32 -11.72 3.08
CA SER A 111 -1.78 -10.48 3.64
C SER A 111 -0.31 -10.68 4.02
N ARG A 112 0.58 -9.82 3.52
CA ARG A 112 2.01 -9.82 3.81
C ARG A 112 2.48 -8.40 4.06
N VAL A 113 3.60 -8.25 4.75
CA VAL A 113 4.23 -6.96 4.98
C VAL A 113 5.63 -6.99 4.39
N TYR A 114 6.05 -5.87 3.81
CA TYR A 114 7.41 -5.66 3.34
C TYR A 114 7.96 -4.33 3.85
N GLN A 115 9.28 -4.23 3.93
CA GLN A 115 10.00 -3.04 4.40
C GLN A 115 10.74 -2.34 3.26
N ALA A 116 10.86 -1.01 3.37
CA ALA A 116 11.74 -0.21 2.52
C ALA A 116 12.56 0.77 3.37
N HIS A 117 13.82 0.95 2.98
CA HIS A 117 14.71 1.94 3.58
C HIS A 117 14.40 3.32 3.02
N ILE A 118 13.88 4.20 3.87
CA ILE A 118 13.49 5.57 3.53
C ILE A 118 14.09 6.45 4.64
N PRO A 119 15.27 7.05 4.43
CA PRO A 119 16.01 7.76 5.49
C PRO A 119 15.25 8.93 6.13
N THR A 120 14.29 9.51 5.41
CA THR A 120 13.43 10.61 5.87
C THR A 120 12.20 10.12 6.65
N SER A 121 11.88 8.83 6.63
CA SER A 121 10.84 8.24 7.46
C SER A 121 11.34 8.04 8.90
N PRO A 122 10.43 8.05 9.89
CA PRO A 122 10.78 7.69 11.27
C PRO A 122 11.53 6.35 11.32
N ALA A 123 12.57 6.27 12.15
CA ALA A 123 13.48 5.11 12.26
C ALA A 123 14.30 4.75 11.00
N GLY A 124 14.20 5.52 9.90
CA GLY A 124 14.98 5.33 8.66
C GLY A 124 14.48 4.20 7.74
N TYR A 125 13.33 3.60 8.06
CA TYR A 125 12.65 2.63 7.20
C TYR A 125 11.15 2.64 7.47
N TRP A 126 10.37 2.10 6.54
CA TRP A 126 8.92 2.05 6.62
C TRP A 126 8.38 0.70 6.16
N LEU A 127 7.21 0.31 6.67
CA LEU A 127 6.53 -0.91 6.24
C LEU A 127 5.34 -0.60 5.35
N PHE A 128 5.10 -1.52 4.42
CA PHE A 128 4.00 -1.50 3.50
C PHE A 128 3.31 -2.86 3.52
N GLY A 129 1.99 -2.84 3.39
CA GLY A 129 1.18 -4.02 3.31
C GLY A 129 0.92 -4.42 1.87
N PHE A 130 1.01 -5.72 1.63
CA PHE A 130 0.64 -6.39 0.40
C PHE A 130 -0.56 -7.29 0.69
N ALA A 131 -1.69 -6.97 0.08
CA ALA A 131 -2.92 -7.76 0.18
C ALA A 131 -3.32 -8.26 -1.20
N SER A 132 -3.68 -9.54 -1.32
CA SER A 132 -4.07 -10.12 -2.60
C SER A 132 -5.18 -11.14 -2.43
N LYS A 133 -6.00 -11.26 -3.48
CA LYS A 133 -6.98 -12.35 -3.61
C LYS A 133 -6.36 -13.67 -4.08
N LYS A 134 -5.19 -13.62 -4.75
CA LYS A 134 -4.64 -14.79 -5.45
C LYS A 134 -3.12 -14.94 -5.36
N TYR A 135 -2.37 -13.86 -5.58
CA TYR A 135 -0.92 -13.93 -5.77
C TYR A 135 -0.17 -13.74 -4.46
N HIS A 136 0.75 -14.64 -4.14
CA HIS A 136 1.72 -14.48 -3.06
C HIS A 136 2.91 -13.66 -3.55
N PRO A 137 3.31 -12.57 -2.87
CA PRO A 137 4.24 -11.58 -3.42
C PRO A 137 5.65 -12.12 -3.67
N VAL A 138 6.04 -13.20 -3.00
CA VAL A 138 7.34 -13.86 -3.21
C VAL A 138 7.26 -15.10 -4.09
N LYS A 139 6.20 -15.91 -3.96
CA LYS A 139 6.12 -17.23 -4.62
C LYS A 139 5.69 -17.10 -6.07
N ASP A 140 4.82 -16.13 -6.36
CA ASP A 140 4.26 -15.89 -7.69
C ASP A 140 4.96 -14.71 -8.40
N PHE A 141 6.08 -14.23 -7.87
CA PHE A 141 6.81 -13.11 -8.46
C PHE A 141 7.57 -13.51 -9.74
N ASP A 142 7.15 -12.94 -10.87
CA ASP A 142 7.82 -13.12 -12.16
C ASP A 142 9.07 -12.22 -12.29
N LYS A 143 10.16 -12.68 -11.68
CA LYS A 143 11.47 -12.04 -11.73
C LYS A 143 11.99 -11.82 -13.15
N GLU A 144 11.76 -12.78 -14.04
CA GLU A 144 12.26 -12.70 -15.42
C GLU A 144 11.42 -11.76 -16.26
N GLY A 145 10.10 -11.75 -16.08
CA GLY A 145 9.21 -10.75 -16.66
C GLY A 145 9.54 -9.34 -16.19
N TRP A 146 9.89 -9.13 -14.92
CA TRP A 146 10.37 -7.82 -14.46
C TRP A 146 11.61 -7.36 -15.25
N LYS A 147 12.65 -8.20 -15.32
CA LYS A 147 13.89 -7.87 -16.03
C LYS A 147 13.67 -7.55 -17.51
N LYS A 148 12.74 -8.25 -18.17
CA LYS A 148 12.41 -8.02 -19.59
C LYS A 148 11.80 -6.64 -19.85
N ARG A 149 11.20 -5.98 -18.85
CA ARG A 149 10.62 -4.64 -19.00
C ARG A 149 11.68 -3.54 -19.14
N GLN A 150 12.92 -3.80 -18.70
CA GLN A 150 14.05 -2.86 -18.81
C GLN A 150 13.72 -1.45 -18.26
N LEU A 151 12.92 -1.39 -17.20
CA LEU A 151 12.59 -0.14 -16.52
C LEU A 151 13.80 0.36 -15.74
N PHE A 152 14.04 1.67 -15.79
CA PHE A 152 15.02 2.30 -14.92
C PHE A 152 14.45 2.42 -13.51
N THR A 153 15.22 1.97 -12.52
CA THR A 153 14.90 2.08 -11.10
C THR A 153 16.17 2.38 -10.31
N GLU A 154 16.11 3.36 -9.42
CA GLU A 154 17.25 3.70 -8.54
C GLU A 154 17.30 2.80 -7.30
N TYR A 155 16.12 2.39 -6.81
CA TYR A 155 15.99 1.61 -5.58
C TYR A 155 15.54 0.17 -5.84
N TYR A 156 14.39 0.02 -6.49
CA TYR A 156 13.76 -1.29 -6.67
C TYR A 156 14.60 -2.20 -7.58
N THR A 157 14.83 -3.44 -7.15
CA THR A 157 15.39 -4.50 -7.99
C THR A 157 14.62 -5.80 -7.75
N ALA A 158 14.66 -6.74 -8.68
CA ALA A 158 13.99 -8.03 -8.47
C ALA A 158 14.58 -8.87 -7.31
N ASN A 159 15.84 -8.61 -6.92
CA ASN A 159 16.41 -9.22 -5.71
C ASN A 159 15.87 -8.52 -4.46
N LEU A 160 15.84 -7.19 -4.48
CA LEU A 160 15.32 -6.39 -3.38
C LEU A 160 13.84 -6.67 -3.11
N HIS A 161 13.04 -6.89 -4.15
CA HIS A 161 11.63 -7.29 -4.01
C HIS A 161 11.46 -8.47 -3.05
N VAL A 162 12.22 -9.55 -3.25
CA VAL A 162 12.17 -10.73 -2.37
C VAL A 162 12.73 -10.40 -0.98
N GLY A 163 13.85 -9.68 -0.93
CA GLY A 163 14.48 -9.28 0.33
C GLY A 163 13.62 -8.38 1.21
N ALA A 164 12.77 -7.54 0.61
CA ALA A 164 11.88 -6.62 1.32
C ALA A 164 10.84 -7.36 2.18
N PHE A 165 10.48 -8.59 1.82
CA PHE A 165 9.59 -9.45 2.62
C PHE A 165 10.32 -10.26 3.70
N MET A 166 11.64 -10.15 3.82
CA MET A 166 12.42 -10.79 4.88
C MET A 166 12.50 -9.81 6.06
N LEU A 167 11.60 -9.99 7.02
CA LEU A 167 11.42 -9.05 8.13
C LEU A 167 12.28 -9.41 9.35
N PRO A 168 12.60 -8.44 10.22
CA PRO A 168 13.18 -8.75 11.53
C PRO A 168 12.23 -9.59 12.37
N LYS A 169 12.78 -10.47 13.22
CA LYS A 169 11.99 -11.42 14.02
C LYS A 169 10.89 -10.77 14.87
N TYR A 170 11.18 -9.63 15.49
CA TYR A 170 10.17 -8.94 16.31
C TYR A 170 8.96 -8.48 15.49
N VAL A 171 9.16 -8.09 14.22
CA VAL A 171 8.06 -7.73 13.32
C VAL A 171 7.28 -9.00 12.95
N GLU A 172 7.96 -10.11 12.64
CA GLU A 172 7.28 -11.39 12.36
C GLU A 172 6.39 -11.81 13.55
N ASP A 173 6.90 -11.76 14.77
CA ASP A 173 6.16 -12.10 15.99
C ASP A 173 4.90 -11.22 16.16
N ILE A 174 5.04 -9.91 15.95
CA ILE A 174 3.93 -8.95 16.00
C ILE A 174 2.84 -9.32 14.98
N LEU A 175 3.22 -9.66 13.75
CA LEU A 175 2.28 -9.99 12.69
C LEU A 175 1.58 -11.34 12.96
N GLU A 176 2.33 -12.36 13.35
CA GLU A 176 1.80 -13.70 13.68
C GLU A 176 0.80 -13.66 14.84
N GLU A 177 1.09 -12.87 15.89
CA GLU A 177 0.17 -12.66 17.01
C GLU A 177 -1.18 -12.08 16.56
N GLU A 178 -1.17 -11.18 15.58
CA GLU A 178 -2.37 -10.54 15.05
C GLU A 178 -3.13 -11.42 14.06
N GLU A 179 -2.43 -12.29 13.32
CA GLU A 179 -3.03 -13.27 12.42
C GLU A 179 -3.78 -14.38 13.17
N GLY A 180 -3.30 -14.76 14.36
CA GLY A 180 -3.95 -15.74 15.24
C GLY A 180 -5.23 -15.24 15.92
N LYS A 181 -5.42 -13.92 16.00
CA LYS A 181 -6.60 -13.27 16.61
C LYS A 181 -7.73 -13.17 15.57
N LYS A 182 -8.38 -14.29 15.26
CA LYS A 182 -9.59 -14.34 14.42
C LYS A 182 -10.84 -13.94 15.20
#